data_AF-A0A7S4NGN2-F1
#
_entry.id   AF-A0A7S4NGN2-F1
#
_cell.length_a   1.000
_cell.length_b   1.000
_cell.length_c   1.000
_cell.angle_alpha   90.00
_cell.angle_beta   90.00
_cell.angle_gamma   90.00
#
_symmetry.space_group_name_H-M   'P 1'
#
loop_
_entity.id
_entity.type
_entity.pdbx_description
1 polymer ?
#
loop_
_entity_poly.entity_id
_entity_poly.type
_entity_poly.pdbx_seq_one_letter_code
_entity_poly.pdbx_strand_id
1 'polypeptide(L)'
;TSSVKGNQRSSSLTATSRRRMLGDVDWVRLRRVTRPFLAASVDNEGVELVKDEVVSESEEKSTSLRFSGVGRLYSEVSEEGLDVPELESSAVVQRLTASTVAVVGLGGVGSWAAEALCRSGVGNLILVDLDDICISNTNRQVMALTSTVGQMKIDEMRRRLLDINPNCNVTNIHDFVTPDNVAPLMDRLLPELDVCLDAIDGYREKAALVAACASSGVPIVTCGGAAGRQDPSQIVCDDITRAEECRLLFSCRKNLRKFYGFKKGPGKGEKNTHKVKPWNILAVFSTEKQKMAPRDENGSSSFRVCDGAFGTACFVTGTYGFVAASKIVGMIATGNFVRPSQ
;
A
#
# COMPACT_ATOMS: atom_id res chain seq x y z
N THR A 1 -43.06 -8.05 -67.55
CA THR A 1 -41.88 -7.27 -67.97
C THR A 1 -40.70 -7.70 -67.09
N SER A 2 -40.04 -8.81 -67.43
CA SER A 2 -38.69 -8.87 -68.04
C SER A 2 -37.57 -8.32 -67.13
N SER A 3 -36.43 -8.94 -66.85
CA SER A 3 -35.79 -10.20 -67.28
C SER A 3 -34.35 -10.19 -66.73
N VAL A 4 -33.81 -11.37 -66.37
CA VAL A 4 -32.42 -11.84 -66.64
C VAL A 4 -31.24 -11.45 -65.71
N LYS A 5 -30.71 -12.52 -65.07
CA LYS A 5 -29.31 -13.01 -64.87
C LYS A 5 -28.17 -12.07 -64.45
N GLY A 6 -27.32 -12.60 -63.55
CA GLY A 6 -25.91 -12.20 -63.48
C GLY A 6 -25.13 -12.78 -62.30
N ASN A 7 -24.47 -13.91 -62.51
CA ASN A 7 -23.53 -14.55 -61.59
C ASN A 7 -22.11 -13.99 -61.87
N GLN A 8 -21.36 -13.55 -60.86
CA GLN A 8 -19.89 -13.44 -60.94
C GLN A 8 -19.22 -13.75 -59.60
N ARG A 9 -18.42 -14.81 -59.59
CA ARG A 9 -17.31 -15.05 -58.67
C ARG A 9 -16.11 -14.21 -59.13
N SER A 10 -15.37 -13.62 -58.19
CA SER A 10 -13.92 -13.50 -58.32
C SER A 10 -13.26 -13.48 -56.92
N SER A 11 -12.07 -14.04 -56.89
CA SER A 11 -11.25 -14.49 -55.77
C SER A 11 -10.15 -13.48 -55.38
N SER A 12 -9.78 -13.42 -54.09
CA SER A 12 -8.37 -13.25 -53.65
C SER A 12 -8.29 -13.56 -52.13
N LEU A 13 -7.70 -14.71 -51.76
CA LEU A 13 -6.34 -14.86 -51.22
C LEU A 13 -6.14 -14.31 -49.79
N THR A 14 -6.26 -15.23 -48.84
CA THR A 14 -5.33 -15.51 -47.72
C THR A 14 -4.70 -14.34 -46.95
N ALA A 15 -5.06 -14.24 -45.66
CA ALA A 15 -4.13 -13.83 -44.61
C ALA A 15 -4.52 -14.51 -43.28
N THR A 16 -4.04 -15.74 -43.10
CA THR A 16 -3.90 -16.39 -41.80
C THR A 16 -2.89 -15.57 -40.98
N SER A 17 -3.34 -14.53 -40.29
CA SER A 17 -2.44 -13.71 -39.47
C SER A 17 -2.27 -14.35 -38.10
N ARG A 18 -1.24 -15.19 -38.02
CA ARG A 18 -0.45 -15.57 -36.84
C ARG A 18 -0.89 -14.90 -35.53
N ARG A 19 -1.58 -15.66 -34.67
CA ARG A 19 -1.42 -15.52 -33.22
C ARG A 19 0.06 -15.73 -32.92
N ARG A 20 0.84 -14.65 -32.83
CA ARG A 20 2.08 -14.69 -32.08
C ARG A 20 1.66 -14.86 -30.62
N MET A 21 1.97 -16.02 -30.08
CA MET A 21 2.26 -16.17 -28.66
C MET A 21 3.28 -15.10 -28.29
N LEU A 22 2.80 -13.99 -27.74
CA LEU A 22 3.61 -13.16 -26.88
C LEU A 22 3.69 -13.96 -25.58
N GLY A 23 4.73 -14.78 -25.49
CA GLY A 23 5.12 -15.38 -24.22
C GLY A 23 5.32 -14.28 -23.19
N ASP A 24 5.09 -14.65 -21.92
CA ASP A 24 5.27 -13.81 -20.75
C ASP A 24 6.52 -12.95 -20.88
N VAL A 25 6.31 -11.68 -21.23
CA VAL A 25 7.33 -10.66 -21.13
C VAL A 25 7.32 -10.27 -19.67
N ASP A 26 8.36 -10.69 -18.95
CA ASP A 26 8.57 -10.33 -17.55
C ASP A 26 8.86 -8.83 -17.45
N TRP A 27 7.79 -8.04 -17.36
CA TRP A 27 7.80 -6.58 -17.32
C TRP A 27 8.55 -6.03 -16.10
N VAL A 28 8.81 -6.85 -15.08
CA VAL A 28 9.60 -6.49 -13.89
C VAL A 28 11.06 -6.19 -14.26
N ARG A 29 11.59 -6.86 -15.29
CA ARG A 29 13.01 -6.75 -15.69
C ARG A 29 13.32 -5.48 -16.49
N LEU A 30 12.33 -4.89 -17.17
CA LEU A 30 12.51 -3.74 -18.07
C LEU A 30 12.42 -2.36 -17.39
N ARG A 31 11.98 -2.28 -16.13
CA ARG A 31 11.98 -1.03 -15.36
C ARG A 31 13.28 -0.75 -14.59
N ARG A 32 14.17 -1.75 -14.43
CA ARG A 32 15.18 -1.77 -13.35
C ARG A 32 16.63 -1.48 -13.77
N VAL A 33 16.87 -0.83 -14.90
CA VAL A 33 18.23 -0.42 -15.26
C VAL A 33 18.22 1.08 -15.51
N THR A 34 18.88 1.81 -14.59
CA THR A 34 19.31 3.22 -14.67
C THR A 34 18.24 4.32 -14.69
N ARG A 35 17.47 4.51 -13.61
CA ARG A 35 16.86 5.83 -13.34
C ARG A 35 17.08 6.25 -11.88
N PRO A 36 17.49 7.51 -11.63
CA PRO A 36 17.60 8.02 -10.28
C PRO A 36 16.21 8.09 -9.65
N PHE A 37 16.09 7.47 -8.47
CA PHE A 37 14.95 7.59 -7.57
C PHE A 37 14.62 9.05 -7.33
N LEU A 38 13.33 9.40 -7.34
CA LEU A 38 12.76 10.76 -7.14
C LEU A 38 13.80 11.74 -6.57
N ALA A 39 14.42 12.53 -7.45
CA ALA A 39 15.41 13.52 -7.05
C ALA A 39 14.80 14.40 -5.95
N ALA A 40 15.35 14.31 -4.75
CA ALA A 40 15.04 15.22 -3.67
C ALA A 40 15.26 16.65 -4.21
N SER A 41 14.22 17.48 -4.14
CA SER A 41 14.39 18.91 -4.38
C SER A 41 15.21 19.46 -3.22
N VAL A 42 16.52 19.50 -3.40
CA VAL A 42 17.45 20.18 -2.50
C VAL A 42 17.96 21.40 -3.25
N ASP A 43 17.51 22.57 -2.84
CA ASP A 43 18.25 23.80 -3.06
C ASP A 43 19.56 23.69 -2.26
N ASN A 44 20.64 23.23 -2.88
CA ASN A 44 21.99 23.72 -2.62
C ASN A 44 23.03 23.16 -3.62
N GLU A 45 24.03 24.01 -3.85
CA GLU A 45 24.99 23.98 -4.94
C GLU A 45 25.83 22.70 -5.09
N GLY A 46 26.02 22.31 -6.35
CA GLY A 46 27.25 21.67 -6.87
C GLY A 46 27.77 20.42 -6.17
N VAL A 47 27.24 19.25 -6.55
CA VAL A 47 27.95 17.97 -6.35
C VAL A 47 27.91 17.18 -7.65
N GLU A 48 29.10 16.82 -8.15
CA GLU A 48 29.31 15.97 -9.32
C GLU A 48 28.63 14.60 -9.16
N LEU A 49 27.95 14.17 -10.22
CA LEU A 49 27.30 12.87 -10.31
C LEU A 49 28.35 11.75 -10.37
N VAL A 50 28.56 11.06 -9.25
CA VAL A 50 29.34 9.82 -9.21
C VAL A 50 28.48 8.69 -9.80
N LYS A 51 29.03 8.04 -10.84
CA LYS A 51 28.47 6.87 -11.52
C LYS A 51 28.63 5.61 -10.67
N ASP A 52 27.63 4.73 -10.75
CA ASP A 52 27.67 3.29 -10.48
C ASP A 52 28.56 2.86 -9.31
N GLU A 53 28.07 2.98 -8.08
CA GLU A 53 28.67 2.27 -6.95
C GLU A 53 28.30 0.78 -7.01
N VAL A 54 29.32 -0.04 -7.22
CA VAL A 54 29.30 -1.47 -6.94
C VAL A 54 28.99 -1.63 -5.46
N VAL A 55 27.81 -2.17 -5.11
CA VAL A 55 27.48 -2.52 -3.73
C VAL A 55 28.59 -3.42 -3.21
N SER A 56 29.20 -3.03 -2.09
CA SER A 56 30.31 -3.79 -1.54
C SER A 56 29.85 -5.19 -1.14
N GLU A 57 30.67 -6.21 -1.39
CA GLU A 57 30.34 -7.61 -1.06
C GLU A 57 29.97 -7.79 0.44
N SER A 58 30.49 -6.91 1.30
CA SER A 58 30.14 -6.82 2.72
C SER A 58 28.71 -6.32 3.00
N GLU A 59 28.21 -5.36 2.21
CA GLU A 59 26.85 -4.82 2.36
C GLU A 59 25.79 -5.77 1.81
N GLU A 60 26.11 -6.48 0.73
CA GLU A 60 25.25 -7.52 0.16
C GLU A 60 25.11 -8.69 1.13
N LYS A 61 26.22 -9.14 1.75
CA LYS A 61 26.21 -10.13 2.85
C LYS A 61 25.43 -9.66 4.07
N SER A 62 25.55 -8.39 4.47
CA SER A 62 24.78 -7.82 5.60
C SER A 62 23.27 -7.81 5.32
N THR A 63 22.87 -7.39 4.12
CA THR A 63 21.47 -7.33 3.69
C THR A 63 20.85 -8.73 3.65
N SER A 64 21.58 -9.70 3.11
CA SER A 64 21.17 -11.11 3.07
C SER A 64 20.90 -11.65 4.49
N LEU A 65 21.80 -11.38 5.45
CA LEU A 65 21.65 -11.83 6.84
C LEU A 65 20.45 -11.19 7.54
N ARG A 66 20.25 -9.87 7.39
CA ARG A 66 19.16 -9.10 8.04
C ARG A 66 17.77 -9.63 7.70
N PHE A 67 17.55 -10.04 6.45
CA PHE A 67 16.21 -10.41 5.94
C PHE A 67 16.07 -11.89 5.57
N SER A 68 17.11 -12.69 5.81
CA SER A 68 17.12 -14.14 5.56
C SER A 68 15.90 -14.87 6.15
N GLY A 69 15.44 -14.45 7.33
CA GLY A 69 14.26 -15.01 7.99
C GLY A 69 12.98 -14.83 7.19
N VAL A 70 12.78 -13.67 6.58
CA VAL A 70 11.63 -13.40 5.70
C VAL A 70 11.77 -14.16 4.40
N GLY A 71 12.99 -14.23 3.84
CA GLY A 71 13.28 -15.05 2.67
C GLY A 71 12.83 -16.51 2.84
N ARG A 72 13.13 -17.13 3.98
CA ARG A 72 12.74 -18.51 4.31
C ARG A 72 11.23 -18.73 4.40
N LEU A 73 10.43 -17.72 4.75
CA LEU A 73 8.97 -17.86 4.86
C LEU A 73 8.28 -18.05 3.50
N TYR A 74 8.88 -17.54 2.43
CA TYR A 74 8.29 -17.54 1.08
C TYR A 74 9.10 -18.32 0.05
N SER A 75 10.19 -18.96 0.47
CA SER A 75 10.91 -19.92 -0.36
C SER A 75 10.12 -21.22 -0.47
N GLU A 76 10.02 -21.77 -1.68
CA GLU A 76 9.52 -23.13 -1.86
C GLU A 76 10.55 -24.12 -1.29
N VAL A 77 10.07 -25.10 -0.52
CA VAL A 77 10.88 -26.22 -0.06
C VAL A 77 10.83 -27.28 -1.16
N SER A 78 11.94 -27.53 -1.86
CA SER A 78 12.04 -28.69 -2.73
C SER A 78 12.02 -29.96 -1.88
N GLU A 79 11.18 -30.94 -2.21
CA GLU A 79 11.05 -32.21 -1.49
C GLU A 79 12.31 -33.09 -1.57
N GLU A 80 13.27 -32.75 -2.43
CA GLU A 80 14.54 -33.45 -2.57
C GLU A 80 15.64 -32.79 -1.72
N GLY A 81 15.86 -33.35 -0.53
CA GLY A 81 17.17 -33.30 0.11
C GLY A 81 17.43 -32.12 1.04
N LEU A 82 18.11 -32.44 2.15
CA LEU A 82 18.54 -31.58 3.25
C LEU A 82 19.60 -30.53 2.88
N ASP A 83 19.68 -30.09 1.63
CA ASP A 83 20.56 -29.02 1.20
C ASP A 83 19.78 -27.72 1.24
N VAL A 84 19.88 -27.02 2.38
CA VAL A 84 19.42 -25.62 2.48
C VAL A 84 20.19 -24.86 1.40
N PRO A 85 19.55 -24.38 0.31
CA PRO A 85 20.26 -23.70 -0.75
C PRO A 85 21.03 -22.55 -0.10
N GLU A 86 22.30 -22.41 -0.48
CA GLU A 86 23.20 -21.36 0.00
C GLU A 86 22.40 -20.05 0.02
N LEU A 87 22.10 -19.59 1.24
CA LEU A 87 21.08 -18.60 1.55
C LEU A 87 21.58 -17.18 1.22
N GLU A 88 22.41 -17.08 0.18
CA GLU A 88 22.98 -15.86 -0.35
C GLU A 88 21.91 -15.26 -1.27
N SER A 89 20.99 -14.50 -0.66
CA SER A 89 19.95 -13.70 -1.31
C SER A 89 18.88 -14.48 -2.08
N SER A 90 17.94 -15.09 -1.35
CA SER A 90 16.78 -15.73 -1.99
C SER A 90 16.06 -14.77 -2.94
N ALA A 91 15.52 -15.26 -4.06
CA ALA A 91 14.81 -14.43 -5.04
C ALA A 91 13.68 -13.58 -4.41
N VAL A 92 13.13 -14.04 -3.28
CA VAL A 92 12.20 -13.29 -2.42
C VAL A 92 12.84 -12.03 -1.85
N VAL A 93 14.01 -12.12 -1.23
CA VAL A 93 14.74 -10.99 -0.64
C VAL A 93 15.10 -9.98 -1.73
N GLN A 94 15.52 -10.44 -2.91
CA GLN A 94 15.80 -9.57 -4.05
C GLN A 94 14.53 -8.83 -4.53
N ARG A 95 13.38 -9.52 -4.60
CA ARG A 95 12.09 -8.87 -4.94
C ARG A 95 11.71 -7.80 -3.93
N LEU A 96 11.83 -8.09 -2.63
CA LEU A 96 11.53 -7.15 -1.54
C LEU A 96 12.48 -5.94 -1.56
N THR A 97 13.78 -6.18 -1.65
CA THR A 97 14.81 -5.13 -1.68
C THR A 97 14.60 -4.17 -2.85
N ALA A 98 14.20 -4.69 -4.01
CA ALA A 98 14.01 -3.86 -5.18
C ALA A 98 12.57 -3.29 -5.33
N SER A 99 11.70 -3.52 -4.35
CA SER A 99 10.31 -3.02 -4.36
C SER A 99 10.16 -1.63 -3.75
N THR A 100 9.13 -0.91 -4.18
CA THR A 100 8.76 0.41 -3.67
C THR A 100 7.34 0.42 -3.12
N VAL A 101 7.20 0.78 -1.84
CA VAL A 101 5.91 0.89 -1.17
C VAL A 101 5.69 2.32 -0.68
N ALA A 102 4.59 2.93 -1.08
CA ALA A 102 4.15 4.19 -0.49
C ALA A 102 3.30 3.92 0.75
N VAL A 103 3.60 4.59 1.87
CA VAL A 103 2.81 4.58 3.09
C VAL A 103 2.22 5.97 3.28
N VAL A 104 0.90 6.07 3.07
CA VAL A 104 0.17 7.33 3.16
C VAL A 104 -0.56 7.42 4.50
N GLY A 105 -0.11 8.35 5.34
CA GLY A 105 -0.52 8.51 6.73
C GLY A 105 0.35 7.72 7.70
N LEU A 106 1.07 8.41 8.58
CA LEU A 106 1.96 7.88 9.62
C LEU A 106 1.33 7.95 11.03
N GLY A 107 0.01 7.76 11.10
CA GLY A 107 -0.73 7.66 12.35
C GLY A 107 -0.56 6.30 13.05
N GLY A 108 -1.58 5.92 13.83
CA GLY A 108 -1.54 4.70 14.65
C GLY A 108 -1.48 3.39 13.87
N VAL A 109 -1.74 3.40 12.55
CA VAL A 109 -1.66 2.21 11.69
C VAL A 109 -0.42 2.27 10.79
N GLY A 110 -0.27 3.35 10.02
CA GLY A 110 0.80 3.45 9.03
C GLY A 110 2.20 3.48 9.62
N SER A 111 2.37 4.03 10.83
CA SER A 111 3.67 4.02 11.51
C SER A 111 4.21 2.60 11.79
N TRP A 112 3.34 1.71 12.29
CA TRP A 112 3.68 0.30 12.49
C TRP A 112 3.82 -0.47 11.17
N ALA A 113 3.01 -0.12 10.16
CA ALA A 113 3.12 -0.73 8.85
C ALA A 113 4.47 -0.39 8.18
N ALA A 114 4.90 0.87 8.21
CA ALA A 114 6.19 1.31 7.70
C ALA A 114 7.35 0.57 8.39
N GLU A 115 7.29 0.44 9.72
CA GLU A 115 8.27 -0.34 10.46
C GLU A 115 8.30 -1.81 10.03
N ALA A 116 7.13 -2.45 9.92
CA ALA A 116 7.05 -3.85 9.52
C ALA A 116 7.53 -4.09 8.08
N LEU A 117 7.24 -3.19 7.15
CA LEU A 117 7.72 -3.25 5.77
C LEU A 117 9.25 -3.15 5.72
N CYS A 118 9.85 -2.19 6.42
CA CYS A 118 11.29 -2.04 6.50
C CYS A 118 11.97 -3.25 7.15
N ARG A 119 11.42 -3.76 8.26
CA ARG A 119 11.88 -4.99 8.92
C ARG A 119 11.70 -6.24 8.05
N SER A 120 10.87 -6.16 7.01
CA SER A 120 10.69 -7.24 6.04
C SER A 120 11.62 -7.15 4.83
N GLY A 121 12.49 -6.15 4.76
CA GLY A 121 13.43 -5.97 3.65
C GLY A 121 12.83 -5.27 2.43
N VAL A 122 11.71 -4.56 2.57
CA VAL A 122 11.26 -3.61 1.53
C VAL A 122 12.32 -2.53 1.40
N GLY A 123 12.94 -2.43 0.22
CA GLY A 123 14.11 -1.56 0.06
C GLY A 123 13.76 -0.10 -0.21
N ASN A 124 12.59 0.21 -0.77
CA ASN A 124 12.19 1.59 -1.03
C ASN A 124 10.86 1.92 -0.33
N LEU A 125 10.85 2.94 0.51
CA LEU A 125 9.67 3.41 1.24
C LEU A 125 9.42 4.88 0.95
N ILE A 126 8.25 5.21 0.41
CA ILE A 126 7.80 6.59 0.26
C ILE A 126 6.82 6.89 1.38
N LEU A 127 7.15 7.82 2.25
CA LEU A 127 6.30 8.24 3.36
C LEU A 127 5.55 9.52 2.97
N VAL A 128 4.25 9.58 3.25
CA VAL A 128 3.43 10.76 2.99
C VAL A 128 2.66 11.13 4.24
N ASP A 129 3.06 12.23 4.90
CA ASP A 129 2.42 12.78 6.10
C ASP A 129 2.94 14.22 6.32
N LEU A 130 2.14 15.07 6.96
CA LEU A 130 2.49 16.48 7.26
C LEU A 130 2.24 16.83 8.74
N ASP A 131 1.94 15.87 9.60
CA ASP A 131 1.74 16.11 11.04
C ASP A 131 3.02 16.06 11.87
N ASP A 132 3.00 16.79 12.98
CA ASP A 132 3.93 16.66 14.10
C ASP A 132 3.53 15.53 15.07
N ILE A 133 4.51 15.03 15.82
CA ILE A 133 4.30 14.09 16.92
C ILE A 133 3.69 14.82 18.12
N CYS A 134 2.49 14.42 18.51
CA CYS A 134 1.82 14.92 19.71
C CYS A 134 1.96 13.93 20.88
N ILE A 135 2.01 14.43 22.12
CA ILE A 135 2.00 13.58 23.33
C ILE A 135 0.81 12.61 23.39
N SER A 136 -0.36 13.01 22.85
CA SER A 136 -1.55 12.18 22.76
C SER A 136 -1.41 10.99 21.79
N ASN A 137 -0.32 10.92 21.02
CA ASN A 137 -0.02 9.84 20.08
C ASN A 137 0.65 8.63 20.73
N THR A 138 1.19 8.78 21.95
CA THR A 138 1.96 7.76 22.69
C THR A 138 1.21 6.42 22.84
N ASN A 139 -0.12 6.45 22.94
CA ASN A 139 -0.90 5.23 23.09
C ASN A 139 -1.00 4.35 21.83
N ARG A 140 -0.55 4.82 20.65
CA ARG A 140 -0.81 4.15 19.37
C ARG A 140 0.22 4.31 18.26
N GLN A 141 1.16 5.25 18.32
CA GLN A 141 2.11 5.52 17.24
C GLN A 141 3.55 5.16 17.65
N VAL A 142 4.29 4.45 16.79
CA VAL A 142 5.59 3.87 17.17
C VAL A 142 6.68 4.92 17.43
N MET A 143 6.61 6.07 16.75
CA MET A 143 7.59 7.16 16.90
C MET A 143 7.29 8.10 18.07
N ALA A 144 6.15 7.96 18.75
CA ALA A 144 5.69 8.90 19.78
C ALA A 144 6.33 8.59 21.15
N LEU A 145 7.59 9.00 21.30
CA LEU A 145 8.40 8.87 22.51
C LEU A 145 8.48 10.23 23.23
N THR A 146 8.81 10.23 24.52
CA THR A 146 9.00 11.48 25.29
C THR A 146 10.02 12.42 24.62
N SER A 147 11.07 11.86 24.01
CA SER A 147 12.14 12.63 23.35
C SER A 147 11.80 13.17 21.97
N THR A 148 10.68 12.74 21.36
CA THR A 148 10.35 13.04 19.96
C THR A 148 9.09 13.91 19.81
N VAL A 149 8.40 14.23 20.91
CA VAL A 149 7.24 15.13 20.88
C VAL A 149 7.63 16.49 20.28
N GLY A 150 6.81 16.97 19.33
CA GLY A 150 7.03 18.22 18.60
C GLY A 150 7.92 18.09 17.36
N GLN A 151 8.47 16.91 17.06
CA GLN A 151 9.16 16.66 15.79
C GLN A 151 8.18 16.19 14.71
N MET A 152 8.52 16.41 13.44
CA MET A 152 7.74 15.90 12.30
C MET A 152 7.68 14.37 12.34
N LYS A 153 6.47 13.79 12.21
CA LYS A 153 6.29 12.33 12.22
C LYS A 153 7.14 11.64 11.16
N ILE A 154 7.17 12.23 9.97
CA ILE A 154 7.82 11.65 8.79
C ILE A 154 9.34 11.63 8.90
N ASP A 155 9.94 12.65 9.52
CA ASP A 155 11.39 12.73 9.70
C ASP A 155 11.87 11.77 10.79
N GLU A 156 11.16 11.72 11.91
CA GLU A 156 11.48 10.77 12.98
C GLU A 156 11.25 9.32 12.52
N MET A 157 10.19 9.06 11.75
CA MET A 157 9.98 7.74 11.16
C MET A 157 11.11 7.38 10.19
N ARG A 158 11.53 8.30 9.31
CA ARG A 158 12.67 8.07 8.41
C ARG A 158 13.93 7.70 9.19
N ARG A 159 14.29 8.48 10.22
CA ARG A 159 15.46 8.24 11.06
C ARG A 159 15.42 6.83 11.67
N ARG A 160 14.26 6.45 12.20
CA ARG A 160 14.02 5.11 12.79
C ARG A 160 14.14 3.99 11.75
N LEU A 161 13.62 4.19 10.54
CA LEU A 161 13.70 3.18 9.47
C LEU A 161 15.14 2.96 9.00
N LEU A 162 15.95 4.03 8.90
CA LEU A 162 17.36 3.93 8.53
C LEU A 162 18.21 3.25 9.63
N ASP A 163 17.83 3.39 10.89
CA ASP A 163 18.45 2.63 12.00
C ASP A 163 18.13 1.12 11.91
N ILE A 164 16.94 0.77 11.43
CA ILE A 164 16.54 -0.63 11.17
C ILE A 164 17.26 -1.21 9.95
N ASN A 165 17.24 -0.48 8.84
CA ASN A 165 17.84 -0.89 7.58
C ASN A 165 18.54 0.31 6.92
N PRO A 166 19.87 0.45 7.10
CA PRO A 166 20.64 1.54 6.50
C PRO A 166 20.58 1.56 4.97
N ASN A 167 20.31 0.40 4.35
CA ASN A 167 20.21 0.26 2.89
C ASN A 167 18.78 0.53 2.39
N CYS A 168 17.82 0.84 3.27
CA CYS A 168 16.49 1.24 2.86
C CYS A 168 16.51 2.68 2.34
N ASN A 169 16.08 2.85 1.10
CA ASN A 169 15.86 4.13 0.51
C ASN A 169 14.50 4.68 0.93
N VAL A 170 14.51 5.64 1.85
CA VAL A 170 13.30 6.31 2.32
C VAL A 170 13.15 7.64 1.58
N THR A 171 11.95 7.99 1.12
CA THR A 171 11.62 9.32 0.58
C THR A 171 10.49 9.93 1.38
N ASN A 172 10.67 11.18 1.80
CA ASN A 172 9.67 11.92 2.55
C ASN A 172 8.88 12.85 1.62
N ILE A 173 7.55 12.79 1.67
CA ILE A 173 6.66 13.76 1.04
C ILE A 173 5.86 14.42 2.16
N HIS A 174 6.21 15.67 2.46
CA HIS A 174 5.53 16.51 3.44
C HIS A 174 4.25 17.10 2.83
N ASP A 175 3.20 16.28 2.71
CA ASP A 175 1.91 16.68 2.17
C ASP A 175 0.78 15.80 2.76
N PHE A 176 -0.46 16.29 2.67
CA PHE A 176 -1.66 15.48 2.91
C PHE A 176 -2.27 15.06 1.58
N VAL A 177 -2.94 13.91 1.53
CA VAL A 177 -3.80 13.62 0.38
C VAL A 177 -5.09 14.40 0.50
N THR A 178 -5.50 15.04 -0.59
CA THR A 178 -6.79 15.68 -0.77
C THR A 178 -7.36 15.28 -2.13
N PRO A 179 -8.68 15.42 -2.36
CA PRO A 179 -9.26 15.23 -3.69
C PRO A 179 -8.62 16.10 -4.78
N ASP A 180 -8.06 17.26 -4.40
CA ASP A 180 -7.52 18.25 -5.34
C ASP A 180 -6.04 17.98 -5.70
N ASN A 181 -5.24 17.46 -4.77
CA ASN A 181 -3.81 17.19 -4.99
C ASN A 181 -3.47 15.72 -5.26
N VAL A 182 -4.43 14.78 -5.16
CA VAL A 182 -4.14 13.35 -5.35
C VAL A 182 -3.58 13.04 -6.74
N ALA A 183 -4.05 13.73 -7.79
CA ALA A 183 -3.56 13.52 -9.15
C ALA A 183 -2.07 13.91 -9.29
N PRO A 184 -1.66 15.16 -8.99
CA PRO A 184 -0.24 15.53 -9.06
C PRO A 184 0.62 14.76 -8.05
N LEU A 185 0.08 14.34 -6.90
CA LEU A 185 0.80 13.46 -5.98
C LEU A 185 1.06 12.09 -6.63
N MET A 186 0.05 11.47 -7.25
CA MET A 186 0.22 10.19 -7.93
C MET A 186 1.19 10.30 -9.11
N ASP A 187 1.20 11.40 -9.86
CA ASP A 187 2.18 11.62 -10.93
C ASP A 187 3.63 11.56 -10.41
N ARG A 188 3.87 12.04 -9.18
CA ARG A 188 5.17 11.92 -8.51
C ARG A 188 5.47 10.49 -8.07
N LEU A 189 4.47 9.75 -7.60
CA LEU A 189 4.64 8.40 -7.04
C LEU A 189 4.76 7.30 -8.12
N LEU A 190 3.97 7.40 -9.19
CA LEU A 190 3.76 6.34 -10.19
C LEU A 190 5.01 5.80 -10.92
N PRO A 191 6.07 6.58 -11.18
CA PRO A 191 7.25 6.06 -11.89
C PRO A 191 7.85 4.81 -11.24
N GLU A 192 7.75 4.70 -9.92
CA GLU A 192 8.49 3.72 -9.13
C GLU A 192 7.60 2.89 -8.19
N LEU A 193 6.34 3.27 -8.00
CA LEU A 193 5.44 2.67 -7.02
C LEU A 193 4.94 1.27 -7.44
N ASP A 194 5.25 0.26 -6.61
CA ASP A 194 4.72 -1.10 -6.78
C ASP A 194 3.41 -1.32 -6.03
N VAL A 195 3.31 -0.79 -4.80
CA VAL A 195 2.13 -0.95 -3.93
C VAL A 195 1.90 0.29 -3.08
N CYS A 196 0.65 0.73 -2.96
CA CYS A 196 0.25 1.76 -2.02
C CYS A 196 -0.35 1.15 -0.74
N LEU A 197 0.10 1.61 0.42
CA LEU A 197 -0.58 1.42 1.70
C LEU A 197 -1.29 2.71 2.09
N ASP A 198 -2.58 2.61 2.33
CA ASP A 198 -3.43 3.74 2.69
C ASP A 198 -3.89 3.61 4.15
N ALA A 199 -3.29 4.43 5.02
CA ALA A 199 -3.58 4.55 6.44
C ALA A 199 -4.20 5.91 6.81
N ILE A 200 -4.81 6.61 5.84
CA ILE A 200 -5.52 7.88 6.04
C ILE A 200 -6.78 7.65 6.90
N ASP A 201 -7.07 8.58 7.81
CA ASP A 201 -8.24 8.55 8.70
C ASP A 201 -9.46 9.34 8.17
N GLY A 202 -9.25 10.24 7.20
CA GLY A 202 -10.29 10.95 6.44
C GLY A 202 -10.90 10.12 5.28
N TYR A 203 -12.22 10.04 5.21
CA TYR A 203 -12.90 9.20 4.20
C TYR A 203 -12.89 9.78 2.79
N ARG A 204 -12.72 11.10 2.61
CA ARG A 204 -12.73 11.75 1.28
C ARG A 204 -11.39 11.58 0.61
N GLU A 205 -10.34 11.88 1.37
CA GLU A 205 -8.93 11.74 1.07
C GLU A 205 -8.61 10.28 0.77
N LYS A 206 -9.08 9.37 1.63
CA LYS A 206 -9.01 7.92 1.39
C LYS A 206 -9.66 7.52 0.07
N ALA A 207 -10.88 7.97 -0.20
CA ALA A 207 -11.57 7.63 -1.45
C ALA A 207 -10.84 8.17 -2.69
N ALA A 208 -10.28 9.38 -2.60
CA ALA A 208 -9.47 9.98 -3.66
C ALA A 208 -8.22 9.15 -3.96
N LEU A 209 -7.47 8.74 -2.93
CA LEU A 209 -6.28 7.90 -3.08
C LEU A 209 -6.61 6.53 -3.68
N VAL A 210 -7.64 5.86 -3.13
CA VAL A 210 -8.08 4.55 -3.62
C VAL A 210 -8.51 4.63 -5.08
N ALA A 211 -9.26 5.67 -5.46
CA ALA A 211 -9.66 5.88 -6.84
C ALA A 211 -8.45 6.12 -7.76
N ALA A 212 -7.49 6.94 -7.34
CA ALA A 212 -6.31 7.25 -8.13
C ALA A 212 -5.40 6.02 -8.34
N CYS A 213 -5.20 5.21 -7.29
CA CYS A 213 -4.50 3.92 -7.41
C CYS A 213 -5.23 2.98 -8.37
N ALA A 214 -6.56 2.89 -8.26
CA ALA A 214 -7.37 2.03 -9.13
C ALA A 214 -7.32 2.47 -10.59
N SER A 215 -7.42 3.76 -10.88
CA SER A 215 -7.31 4.30 -12.25
C SER A 215 -5.92 4.08 -12.84
N SER A 216 -4.88 4.02 -12.00
CA SER A 216 -3.50 3.80 -12.42
C SER A 216 -3.08 2.33 -12.41
N GLY A 217 -3.98 1.42 -12.01
CA GLY A 217 -3.69 -0.02 -11.89
C GLY A 217 -2.68 -0.38 -10.79
N VAL A 218 -2.45 0.52 -9.83
CA VAL A 218 -1.54 0.32 -8.70
C VAL A 218 -2.25 -0.49 -7.61
N PRO A 219 -1.70 -1.66 -7.20
CA PRO A 219 -2.16 -2.40 -6.04
C PRO A 219 -2.24 -1.51 -4.79
N ILE A 220 -3.33 -1.62 -4.05
CA ILE A 220 -3.54 -0.83 -2.83
C ILE A 220 -4.10 -1.68 -1.70
N VAL A 221 -3.53 -1.51 -0.50
CA VAL A 221 -4.08 -2.02 0.76
C VAL A 221 -4.55 -0.83 1.58
N THR A 222 -5.86 -0.71 1.78
CA THR A 222 -6.48 0.36 2.57
C THR A 222 -6.79 -0.11 3.99
N CYS A 223 -6.65 0.77 4.98
CA CYS A 223 -6.98 0.47 6.36
C CYS A 223 -8.27 1.16 6.80
N GLY A 224 -9.12 0.44 7.51
CA GLY A 224 -10.32 0.96 8.16
C GLY A 224 -10.04 1.64 9.49
N GLY A 225 -11.12 2.05 10.16
CA GLY A 225 -11.04 2.72 11.47
C GLY A 225 -10.71 1.73 12.59
N ALA A 226 -9.51 1.86 13.16
CA ALA A 226 -9.04 1.03 14.26
C ALA A 226 -9.45 1.56 15.66
N ALA A 227 -9.92 2.80 15.76
CA ALA A 227 -10.35 3.39 17.03
C ALA A 227 -11.65 2.76 17.57
N GLY A 228 -11.80 2.71 18.89
CA GLY A 228 -12.97 2.14 19.57
C GLY A 228 -13.00 0.62 19.58
N ARG A 229 -11.85 -0.03 19.48
CA ARG A 229 -11.69 -1.49 19.40
C ARG A 229 -10.68 -1.98 20.42
N GLN A 230 -10.80 -3.24 20.82
CA GLN A 230 -10.00 -3.86 21.88
C GLN A 230 -9.48 -5.24 21.53
N ASP A 231 -10.08 -5.93 20.55
CA ASP A 231 -9.70 -7.31 20.24
C ASP A 231 -8.91 -7.39 18.93
N PRO A 232 -7.57 -7.53 18.98
CA PRO A 232 -6.77 -7.65 17.77
C PRO A 232 -7.01 -8.96 17.01
N SER A 233 -7.56 -10.01 17.65
CA SER A 233 -7.83 -11.29 16.98
C SER A 233 -8.98 -11.22 15.97
N GLN A 234 -9.82 -10.19 16.06
CA GLN A 234 -10.93 -9.93 15.15
C GLN A 234 -10.54 -9.05 13.95
N ILE A 235 -9.25 -8.77 13.77
CA ILE A 235 -8.74 -8.00 12.62
C ILE A 235 -8.60 -8.95 11.43
N VAL A 236 -9.22 -8.58 10.31
CA VAL A 236 -9.24 -9.33 9.06
C VAL A 236 -8.81 -8.46 7.90
N CYS A 237 -8.44 -9.09 6.79
CA CYS A 237 -8.20 -8.41 5.52
C CYS A 237 -8.98 -9.11 4.41
N ASP A 238 -9.90 -8.40 3.77
CA ASP A 238 -10.70 -8.86 2.64
C ASP A 238 -10.98 -7.68 1.69
N ASP A 239 -11.71 -7.88 0.60
CA ASP A 239 -12.11 -6.82 -0.30
C ASP A 239 -12.89 -5.71 0.41
N ILE A 240 -12.60 -4.45 0.08
CA ILE A 240 -13.25 -3.28 0.67
C ILE A 240 -14.78 -3.37 0.62
N THR A 241 -15.36 -3.99 -0.43
CA THR A 241 -16.81 -4.15 -0.58
C THR A 241 -17.44 -5.02 0.51
N ARG A 242 -16.66 -5.90 1.14
CA ARG A 242 -17.06 -6.80 2.23
C ARG A 242 -16.75 -6.24 3.61
N ALA A 243 -16.12 -5.07 3.71
CA ALA A 243 -15.79 -4.53 5.02
C ALA A 243 -17.05 -4.13 5.81
N GLU A 244 -17.19 -4.76 6.97
CA GLU A 244 -18.27 -4.63 7.94
C GLU A 244 -17.81 -3.84 9.17
N GLU A 245 -18.76 -3.42 10.00
CA GLU A 245 -18.53 -2.75 11.30
C GLU A 245 -17.52 -1.58 11.25
N CYS A 246 -17.39 -0.90 10.09
CA CYS A 246 -16.39 0.13 9.86
C CYS A 246 -16.98 1.36 9.15
N ARG A 247 -17.26 2.41 9.92
CA ARG A 247 -17.84 3.67 9.40
C ARG A 247 -16.94 4.38 8.39
N LEU A 248 -15.62 4.34 8.61
CA LEU A 248 -14.64 4.95 7.71
C LEU A 248 -14.71 4.31 6.32
N LEU A 249 -14.63 2.97 6.24
CA LEU A 249 -14.69 2.25 4.97
C LEU A 249 -16.08 2.34 4.34
N PHE A 250 -17.16 2.33 5.14
CA PHE A 250 -18.51 2.56 4.63
C PHE A 250 -18.62 3.91 3.90
N SER A 251 -18.14 4.99 4.53
CA SER A 251 -18.14 6.34 3.94
C SER A 251 -17.21 6.42 2.73
N CYS A 252 -16.03 5.79 2.78
CA CYS A 252 -15.12 5.69 1.64
C CYS A 252 -15.81 5.03 0.43
N ARG A 253 -16.41 3.83 0.60
CA ARG A 253 -17.17 3.15 -0.46
C ARG A 253 -18.30 4.00 -1.03
N LYS A 254 -19.00 4.76 -0.19
CA LYS A 254 -20.05 5.69 -0.63
C LYS A 254 -19.48 6.79 -1.54
N ASN A 255 -18.31 7.33 -1.22
CA ASN A 255 -17.63 8.34 -2.03
C ASN A 255 -17.09 7.75 -3.34
N LEU A 256 -16.46 6.58 -3.28
CA LEU A 256 -15.98 5.84 -4.47
C LEU A 256 -17.09 5.65 -5.50
N ARG A 257 -18.29 5.24 -5.08
CA ARG A 257 -19.45 5.09 -5.98
C ARG A 257 -20.01 6.42 -6.48
N LYS A 258 -19.99 7.45 -5.64
CA LYS A 258 -20.64 8.74 -5.94
C LYS A 258 -19.78 9.59 -6.88
N PHE A 259 -18.46 9.59 -6.69
CA PHE A 259 -17.55 10.55 -7.33
C PHE A 259 -16.53 9.89 -8.26
N TYR A 260 -16.27 8.59 -8.12
CA TYR A 260 -15.17 7.91 -8.82
C TYR A 260 -15.60 6.70 -9.65
N GLY A 261 -16.90 6.57 -9.94
CA GLY A 261 -17.40 5.58 -10.91
C GLY A 261 -17.43 4.12 -10.46
N PHE A 262 -17.11 3.80 -9.21
CA PHE A 262 -17.13 2.42 -8.72
C PHE A 262 -18.54 1.82 -8.72
N LYS A 263 -18.66 0.56 -9.16
CA LYS A 263 -19.96 -0.12 -9.30
C LYS A 263 -20.72 -0.24 -7.97
N LYS A 264 -22.03 -0.01 -8.01
CA LYS A 264 -22.91 -0.24 -6.85
C LYS A 264 -23.06 -1.74 -6.58
N GLY A 265 -23.21 -2.11 -5.30
CA GLY A 265 -23.82 -3.39 -4.94
C GLY A 265 -25.33 -3.38 -5.27
N PRO A 266 -26.05 -4.50 -5.12
CA PRO A 266 -27.47 -4.54 -5.43
C PRO A 266 -28.24 -3.48 -4.60
N GLY A 267 -29.21 -2.84 -5.25
CA GLY A 267 -30.02 -1.77 -4.67
C GLY A 267 -30.97 -2.28 -3.57
N LYS A 268 -31.45 -1.36 -2.72
CA LYS A 268 -32.45 -1.66 -1.70
C LYS A 268 -33.76 -2.07 -2.39
N GLY A 269 -34.13 -3.35 -2.32
CA GLY A 269 -35.32 -3.91 -2.98
C GLY A 269 -35.02 -4.83 -4.18
N GLU A 270 -33.77 -4.90 -4.64
CA GLU A 270 -33.35 -5.94 -5.59
C GLU A 270 -33.19 -7.26 -4.82
N LYS A 271 -33.69 -8.36 -5.39
CA LYS A 271 -33.42 -9.70 -4.84
C LYS A 271 -31.90 -9.85 -4.76
N ASN A 272 -31.38 -10.23 -3.60
CA ASN A 272 -29.95 -10.41 -3.33
C ASN A 272 -29.40 -11.66 -4.05
N THR A 273 -29.54 -11.71 -5.37
CA THR A 273 -29.12 -12.82 -6.23
C THR A 273 -27.75 -12.56 -6.87
N HIS A 274 -27.28 -11.31 -6.86
CA HIS A 274 -25.96 -10.93 -7.36
C HIS A 274 -25.04 -10.58 -6.19
N LYS A 275 -24.12 -11.49 -5.85
CA LYS A 275 -22.99 -11.19 -4.97
C LYS A 275 -22.33 -9.89 -5.46
N VAL A 276 -22.14 -8.91 -4.57
CA VAL A 276 -21.40 -7.69 -4.89
C VAL A 276 -20.07 -8.10 -5.51
N LYS A 277 -19.83 -7.68 -6.77
CA LYS A 277 -18.57 -7.98 -7.43
C LYS A 277 -17.44 -7.28 -6.65
N PRO A 278 -16.38 -7.99 -6.24
CA PRO A 278 -15.27 -7.39 -5.52
C PRO A 278 -14.62 -6.31 -6.38
N TRP A 279 -14.10 -5.27 -5.71
CA TRP A 279 -13.33 -4.23 -6.37
C TRP A 279 -11.83 -4.56 -6.43
N ASN A 280 -11.41 -5.71 -5.93
CA ASN A 280 -10.02 -6.12 -5.80
C ASN A 280 -9.17 -5.07 -5.06
N ILE A 281 -9.77 -4.44 -4.05
CA ILE A 281 -9.09 -3.49 -3.16
C ILE A 281 -9.05 -4.14 -1.79
N LEU A 282 -7.86 -4.54 -1.36
CA LEU A 282 -7.69 -5.17 -0.05
C LEU A 282 -7.90 -4.12 1.03
N ALA A 283 -8.74 -4.44 2.02
CA ALA A 283 -9.05 -3.60 3.15
C ALA A 283 -8.82 -4.34 4.46
N VAL A 284 -8.04 -3.73 5.36
CA VAL A 284 -7.89 -4.21 6.75
C VAL A 284 -8.98 -3.57 7.60
N PHE A 285 -9.79 -4.39 8.26
CA PHE A 285 -10.85 -3.95 9.17
C PHE A 285 -11.04 -4.98 10.28
N SER A 286 -11.94 -4.72 11.21
CA SER A 286 -12.24 -5.66 12.29
C SER A 286 -13.74 -5.92 12.35
N THR A 287 -14.08 -7.17 12.66
CA THR A 287 -15.46 -7.63 12.86
C THR A 287 -16.01 -7.21 14.23
N GLU A 288 -15.17 -6.70 15.12
CA GLU A 288 -15.58 -6.17 16.42
C GLU A 288 -16.52 -4.97 16.23
N LYS A 289 -17.53 -4.81 17.09
CA LYS A 289 -18.33 -3.59 17.09
C LYS A 289 -17.53 -2.44 17.70
N GLN A 290 -17.59 -1.28 17.05
CA GLN A 290 -16.91 -0.08 17.53
C GLN A 290 -17.56 0.43 18.83
N LYS A 291 -16.79 0.53 19.91
CA LYS A 291 -17.20 1.11 21.20
C LYS A 291 -16.91 2.60 21.25
N MET A 292 -17.90 3.39 21.65
CA MET A 292 -17.75 4.82 21.94
C MET A 292 -17.59 5.03 23.44
N ALA A 293 -16.77 5.99 23.83
CA ALA A 293 -16.79 6.47 25.22
C ALA A 293 -18.17 7.12 25.50
N PRO A 294 -18.74 6.93 26.69
CA PRO A 294 -19.90 7.72 27.11
C PRO A 294 -19.54 9.21 27.03
N ARG A 295 -20.44 10.03 26.49
CA ARG A 295 -20.26 11.48 26.47
C ARG A 295 -20.65 12.02 27.85
N ASP A 296 -19.75 12.74 28.51
CA ASP A 296 -20.11 13.46 29.72
C ASP A 296 -21.03 14.64 29.38
N GLU A 297 -22.20 14.70 30.01
CA GLU A 297 -23.22 15.73 29.77
C GLU A 297 -22.83 17.13 30.29
N ASN A 298 -21.75 17.23 31.08
CA ASN A 298 -21.29 18.47 31.76
C ASN A 298 -19.84 18.90 31.44
N GLY A 299 -19.19 18.31 30.43
CA GLY A 299 -17.79 18.60 30.12
C GLY A 299 -17.61 19.74 29.13
N SER A 300 -17.04 20.86 29.57
CA SER A 300 -16.46 21.91 28.73
C SER A 300 -15.80 21.30 27.49
N SER A 301 -16.17 21.79 26.31
CA SER A 301 -15.49 21.48 25.06
C SER A 301 -14.09 22.11 25.10
N SER A 302 -13.18 21.54 25.88
CA SER A 302 -11.76 21.76 25.69
C SER A 302 -11.37 21.00 24.42
N PHE A 303 -11.73 21.64 23.31
CA PHE A 303 -11.27 21.44 21.95
C PHE A 303 -9.75 21.66 21.91
N ARG A 304 -9.00 20.73 22.52
CA ARG A 304 -7.55 20.69 22.44
C ARG A 304 -7.14 19.28 22.05
N VAL A 305 -6.94 19.14 20.74
CA VAL A 305 -5.89 18.33 20.09
C VAL A 305 -5.97 16.81 20.33
N CYS A 306 -6.48 16.10 19.32
CA CYS A 306 -6.31 14.65 19.09
C CYS A 306 -7.06 13.65 20.00
N ASP A 307 -7.95 14.09 20.88
CA ASP A 307 -8.90 13.21 21.60
C ASP A 307 -10.24 13.12 20.85
N GLY A 308 -10.39 12.07 20.04
CA GLY A 308 -11.68 11.71 19.48
C GLY A 308 -12.58 11.06 20.53
N ALA A 309 -13.89 10.94 20.25
CA ALA A 309 -14.85 10.21 21.09
C ALA A 309 -14.57 8.69 21.22
N PHE A 310 -13.49 8.21 20.59
CA PHE A 310 -13.08 6.81 20.54
C PHE A 310 -11.67 6.68 21.12
N GLY A 311 -11.51 5.80 22.10
CA GLY A 311 -10.19 5.39 22.58
C GLY A 311 -9.44 4.54 21.55
N THR A 312 -8.13 4.45 21.69
CA THR A 312 -7.24 3.66 20.82
C THR A 312 -6.18 2.96 21.66
N ALA A 313 -5.74 1.78 21.21
CA ALA A 313 -4.67 1.03 21.84
C ALA A 313 -3.69 0.49 20.80
N CYS A 314 -2.39 0.55 21.10
CA CYS A 314 -1.32 0.18 20.16
C CYS A 314 -1.41 -1.26 19.68
N PHE A 315 -1.86 -2.21 20.51
CA PHE A 315 -1.99 -3.61 20.10
C PHE A 315 -3.07 -3.81 19.02
N VAL A 316 -4.08 -2.93 18.93
CA VAL A 316 -5.05 -2.96 17.84
C VAL A 316 -4.49 -2.24 16.61
N THR A 317 -4.08 -0.98 16.77
CA THR A 317 -3.68 -0.16 15.62
C THR A 317 -2.37 -0.67 14.98
N GLY A 318 -1.45 -1.18 15.79
CA GLY A 318 -0.25 -1.88 15.33
C GLY A 318 -0.58 -3.17 14.59
N THR A 319 -1.53 -3.98 15.10
CA THR A 319 -1.96 -5.20 14.39
C THR A 319 -2.62 -4.88 13.05
N TYR A 320 -3.40 -3.80 12.93
CA TYR A 320 -3.87 -3.31 11.61
C TYR A 320 -2.69 -3.06 10.67
N GLY A 321 -1.64 -2.38 11.14
CA GLY A 321 -0.44 -2.10 10.37
C GLY A 321 0.32 -3.38 9.98
N PHE A 322 0.45 -4.34 10.90
CA PHE A 322 1.09 -5.63 10.64
C PHE A 322 0.32 -6.49 9.65
N VAL A 323 -1.01 -6.53 9.74
CA VAL A 323 -1.86 -7.25 8.76
C VAL A 323 -1.72 -6.60 7.38
N ALA A 324 -1.73 -5.26 7.29
CA ALA A 324 -1.54 -4.55 6.03
C ALA A 324 -0.15 -4.85 5.43
N ALA A 325 0.91 -4.71 6.22
CA ALA A 325 2.28 -5.00 5.80
C ALA A 325 2.44 -6.46 5.36
N SER A 326 1.85 -7.42 6.08
CA SER A 326 1.85 -8.84 5.73
C SER A 326 1.26 -9.10 4.34
N LYS A 327 0.15 -8.42 3.98
CA LYS A 327 -0.43 -8.56 2.64
C LYS A 327 0.45 -7.97 1.56
N ILE A 328 1.08 -6.83 1.80
CA ILE A 328 2.00 -6.19 0.86
C ILE A 328 3.24 -7.06 0.64
N VAL A 329 3.90 -7.48 1.73
CA VAL A 329 5.05 -8.39 1.68
C VAL A 329 4.69 -9.67 0.95
N GLY A 330 3.53 -10.27 1.23
CA GLY A 330 3.06 -11.47 0.53
C GLY A 330 2.88 -11.26 -0.99
N MET A 331 2.31 -10.13 -1.42
CA MET A 331 2.18 -9.81 -2.85
C MET A 331 3.55 -9.66 -3.52
N ILE A 332 4.49 -8.96 -2.89
CA ILE A 332 5.84 -8.73 -3.43
C ILE A 332 6.65 -10.03 -3.44
N ALA A 333 6.63 -10.77 -2.34
CA ALA A 333 7.36 -12.02 -2.18
C ALA A 333 6.92 -13.08 -3.19
N THR A 334 5.61 -13.17 -3.47
CA THR A 334 5.06 -14.15 -4.44
C THR A 334 4.97 -13.63 -5.88
N GLY A 335 5.11 -12.32 -6.10
CA GLY A 335 4.87 -11.68 -7.39
C GLY A 335 3.38 -11.57 -7.77
N ASN A 336 2.46 -12.01 -6.90
CA ASN A 336 1.02 -12.04 -7.17
C ASN A 336 0.33 -10.77 -6.65
N PHE A 337 0.31 -9.73 -7.47
CA PHE A 337 -0.31 -8.46 -7.12
C PHE A 337 -1.83 -8.44 -7.35
N VAL A 338 -2.60 -8.05 -6.34
CA VAL A 338 -4.04 -7.81 -6.45
C VAL A 338 -4.27 -6.41 -7.03
N ARG A 339 -4.64 -6.34 -8.31
CA ARG A 339 -4.90 -5.07 -8.99
C ARG A 339 -6.37 -4.63 -8.80
N PRO A 340 -6.63 -3.35 -8.46
CA PRO A 340 -7.98 -2.85 -8.31
C PRO A 340 -8.81 -2.96 -9.58
N SER A 341 -10.12 -3.03 -9.42
CA SER A 341 -11.12 -3.01 -10.48
C SER A 341 -12.26 -2.07 -10.10
N GLN A 342 -12.65 -1.21 -11.04
CA GLN A 342 -13.72 -0.20 -10.88
C GLN A 342 -15.10 -0.73 -11.33
#